data_AF-C3RUG9-F1
#
_entry.id   AF-C3RUG9-F1
#
_cell.length_a   1.000
_cell.length_b   1.000
_cell.length_c   1.000
_cell.angle_alpha   90.00
_cell.angle_beta   90.00
_cell.angle_gamma   90.00
#
_symmetry.space_group_name_H-M   'P 1'
#
loop_
_entity.id
_entity.type
_entity.pdbx_description
1 polymer ?
#
loop_
_entity_poly.entity_id
_entity_poly.type
_entity_poly.pdbx_seq_one_letter_code
_entity_poly.pdbx_strand_id
1 'polypeptide(L)'
;IGERTRQISLRQAQVFLESVRPSLAEEGIRIVGWADLSETERNQLSTYFHEQVFPVLTPLAVDPAHPFPFVSGLSLNLATTVKSPDDGGEH
;
A
#
# COMPACT_ATOMS: atom_id res chain seq x y z
N ILE A 1 23.11 7.23 13.02
CA ILE A 1 22.52 6.06 12.30
C ILE A 1 21.29 6.49 11.50
N GLY A 2 20.28 7.14 12.11
CA GLY A 2 19.05 7.54 11.40
C GLY A 2 19.23 8.37 10.12
N GLU A 3 20.11 9.38 10.13
CA GLU A 3 20.34 10.20 8.92
C GLU A 3 20.91 9.38 7.77
N ARG A 4 21.92 8.54 8.05
CA ARG A 4 22.54 7.67 7.04
C ARG A 4 21.54 6.65 6.46
N THR A 5 20.69 6.07 7.31
CA THR A 5 19.63 5.16 6.85
C THR A 5 18.65 5.87 5.92
N ARG A 6 18.22 7.09 6.29
CA ARG A 6 17.34 7.90 5.44
C ARG A 6 17.96 8.18 4.07
N GLN A 7 19.23 8.57 4.03
CA GLN A 7 19.95 8.82 2.77
C GLN A 7 20.00 7.57 1.89
N ILE A 8 20.26 6.39 2.47
CA ILE A 8 20.28 5.12 1.73
C ILE A 8 18.88 4.78 1.18
N SER A 9 17.83 4.90 1.99
CA SER A 9 16.45 4.64 1.55
C SER A 9 16.01 5.58 0.43
N LEU A 10 16.37 6.87 0.51
CA LEU A 10 16.11 7.83 -0.56
C LEU A 10 16.87 7.48 -1.84
N ARG A 11 18.14 7.10 -1.72
CA ARG A 11 18.92 6.68 -2.89
C ARG A 11 18.35 5.42 -3.53
N GLN A 12 17.90 4.44 -2.74
CA GLN A 12 17.23 3.25 -3.24
C GLN A 12 15.96 3.60 -4.03
N ALA A 13 15.09 4.45 -3.45
CA ALA A 13 13.87 4.88 -4.11
C ALA A 13 14.17 5.61 -5.43
N GLN A 14 15.17 6.49 -5.42
CA GLN A 14 15.62 7.20 -6.62
C GLN A 14 16.10 6.23 -7.71
N VAL A 15 16.99 5.28 -7.38
CA VAL A 15 17.49 4.30 -8.34
C VAL A 15 16.36 3.45 -8.91
N PHE A 16 15.40 3.04 -8.07
CA PHE A 16 14.23 2.30 -8.53
C PHE A 16 13.40 3.12 -9.54
N LEU A 17 13.10 4.38 -9.22
CA LEU A 17 12.23 5.23 -10.02
C LEU A 17 12.88 5.74 -11.32
N GLU A 18 14.16 6.12 -11.25
CA GLU A 18 14.86 6.81 -12.34
C GLU A 18 15.68 5.87 -13.24
N SER A 19 15.98 4.65 -12.80
CA SER A 19 16.79 3.70 -13.57
C SER A 19 16.13 2.34 -13.74
N VAL A 20 15.80 1.65 -12.65
CA VAL A 20 15.32 0.27 -12.74
C VAL A 20 13.96 0.19 -13.44
N ARG A 21 12.99 1.02 -13.01
CA ARG A 21 11.64 1.00 -13.56
C ARG A 21 11.60 1.40 -15.05
N PRO A 22 12.33 2.44 -15.52
CA PRO A 22 12.45 2.73 -16.95
C PRO A 22 13.08 1.60 -17.76
N SER A 23 14.20 1.02 -17.31
CA SER A 23 14.87 -0.07 -18.03
C SER A 23 14.01 -1.32 -18.14
N LEU A 24 13.21 -1.65 -17.12
CA LEU A 24 12.22 -2.72 -17.22
C LEU A 24 11.17 -2.42 -18.30
N ALA A 25 10.71 -1.17 -18.40
CA ALA A 25 9.71 -0.77 -19.36
C ALA A 25 10.23 -0.81 -20.82
N GLU A 26 11.52 -0.51 -21.04
CA GLU A 26 12.20 -0.67 -22.33
C GLU A 26 12.18 -2.14 -22.80
N GLU A 27 12.32 -3.08 -21.86
CA GLU A 27 12.21 -4.53 -22.09
C GLU A 27 10.74 -5.04 -22.08
N GLY A 28 9.75 -4.12 -22.06
CA GLY A 28 8.33 -4.47 -22.10
C GLY A 28 7.71 -4.88 -20.76
N ILE A 29 8.47 -4.84 -19.66
CA ILE A 29 8.00 -5.16 -18.31
C ILE A 29 7.56 -3.87 -17.61
N ARG A 30 6.25 -3.69 -17.39
CA ARG A 30 5.70 -2.47 -16.78
C ARG A 30 5.16 -2.72 -15.38
N ILE A 31 5.63 -1.93 -14.42
CA ILE A 31 5.04 -1.84 -13.09
C ILE A 31 4.02 -0.70 -13.14
N VAL A 32 2.74 -1.04 -13.13
CA VAL A 32 1.63 -0.10 -13.35
C VAL A 32 0.79 0.08 -12.08
N GLY A 33 0.17 1.25 -11.95
CA GLY A 33 -0.79 1.52 -10.88
C GLY A 33 -2.22 1.20 -11.29
N TRP A 34 -3.14 1.24 -10.33
CA TRP A 34 -4.58 1.00 -10.58
C TRP A 34 -5.18 1.88 -11.69
N ALA A 35 -4.72 3.13 -11.77
CA ALA A 35 -5.18 4.11 -12.76
C ALA A 35 -4.81 3.73 -14.20
N ASP A 36 -3.73 2.98 -14.40
CA ASP A 36 -3.20 2.60 -15.71
C ASP A 36 -3.86 1.34 -16.29
N LEU A 37 -4.65 0.64 -15.47
CA LEU A 37 -5.33 -0.59 -15.85
C LEU A 37 -6.59 -0.31 -16.68
N SER A 38 -6.84 -1.16 -17.68
CA SER A 38 -8.12 -1.25 -18.38
C SER A 38 -9.25 -1.72 -17.45
N GLU A 39 -10.49 -1.48 -17.85
CA GLU A 39 -11.67 -1.93 -17.09
C GLU A 39 -11.67 -3.45 -16.88
N THR A 40 -11.29 -4.22 -17.90
CA THR A 40 -11.17 -5.68 -17.82
C THR A 40 -10.14 -6.11 -16.78
N GLU A 41 -8.94 -5.51 -16.78
CA GLU A 41 -7.88 -5.82 -15.81
C GLU A 41 -8.30 -5.44 -14.38
N ARG A 42 -8.99 -4.30 -14.21
CA ARG A 42 -9.54 -3.90 -12.92
C ARG A 42 -10.57 -4.91 -12.40
N ASN A 43 -11.46 -5.40 -13.26
CA ASN A 43 -12.44 -6.42 -12.88
C ASN A 43 -11.78 -7.74 -12.47
N GLN A 44 -10.75 -8.16 -13.21
CA GLN A 44 -9.96 -9.35 -12.86
C GLN A 44 -9.25 -9.19 -11.52
N LEU A 45 -8.57 -8.07 -11.29
CA LEU A 45 -7.88 -7.80 -10.03
C LEU A 45 -8.82 -7.59 -8.86
N SER A 46 -10.01 -7.02 -9.09
CA SER A 46 -11.06 -6.93 -8.07
C SER A 46 -11.53 -8.32 -7.67
N THR A 47 -11.75 -9.22 -8.63
CA THR A 47 -12.13 -10.62 -8.34
C THR A 47 -11.03 -11.31 -7.53
N TYR A 48 -9.77 -11.22 -7.99
CA TYR A 48 -8.62 -11.75 -7.27
C TYR A 48 -8.52 -11.19 -5.84
N PHE A 49 -8.73 -9.88 -5.66
CA PHE A 49 -8.70 -9.27 -4.34
C PHE A 49 -9.76 -9.88 -3.42
N HIS A 50 -11.01 -9.97 -3.86
CA HIS A 50 -12.09 -10.51 -3.02
C HIS A 50 -11.94 -11.99 -2.71
N GLU A 51 -11.41 -12.78 -3.65
CA GLU A 51 -11.29 -14.23 -3.50
C GLU A 51 -10.02 -14.66 -2.77
N GLN A 52 -8.90 -13.94 -2.93
CA GLN A 52 -7.58 -14.38 -2.48
C GLN A 52 -6.96 -13.46 -1.43
N VAL A 53 -7.12 -12.15 -1.55
CA VAL A 53 -6.45 -11.18 -0.66
C VAL A 53 -7.32 -10.84 0.54
N PHE A 54 -8.58 -10.46 0.32
CA PHE A 54 -9.49 -10.03 1.38
C PHE A 54 -9.71 -11.09 2.48
N PRO A 55 -9.88 -12.40 2.17
CA PRO A 55 -10.14 -13.40 3.21
C PRO A 55 -8.98 -13.59 4.21
N VAL A 56 -7.76 -13.17 3.85
CA VAL A 56 -6.58 -13.27 4.73
C VAL A 56 -6.21 -11.95 5.41
N LEU A 57 -6.95 -10.86 5.14
CA LEU A 57 -6.77 -9.59 5.83
C LEU A 57 -7.52 -9.61 7.17
N THR A 58 -6.84 -9.20 8.23
CA THR A 58 -7.45 -9.01 9.56
C THR A 58 -7.63 -7.52 9.82
N PRO A 59 -8.80 -6.93 9.58
CA PRO A 59 -9.04 -5.53 9.89
C PRO A 59 -9.04 -5.33 11.41
N LEU A 60 -8.27 -4.34 11.87
CA LEU A 60 -8.18 -3.97 13.28
C LEU A 60 -8.66 -2.53 13.44
N ALA A 61 -9.76 -2.34 14.17
CA ALA A 61 -10.20 -1.02 14.60
C ALA A 61 -9.31 -0.55 15.76
N VAL A 62 -8.84 0.69 15.70
CA VAL A 62 -8.04 1.32 16.75
C VAL A 62 -8.80 2.53 17.26
N ASP A 63 -9.09 2.54 18.55
CA ASP A 63 -9.70 3.67 19.24
C ASP A 63 -8.90 4.03 20.52
N PRO A 64 -9.00 5.27 21.03
CA PRO A 64 -8.25 5.69 22.21
C PRO A 64 -8.64 4.99 23.53
N ALA A 65 -9.80 4.34 23.60
CA ALA A 65 -10.29 3.70 24.81
C ALA A 65 -9.67 2.31 25.06
N HIS A 66 -8.97 1.75 24.07
CA HIS A 66 -8.32 0.44 24.18
C HIS A 66 -6.82 0.50 23.83
N PRO A 67 -5.99 -0.41 24.39
CA PRO A 67 -4.58 -0.50 24.04
C PRO A 67 -4.37 -0.80 22.55
N PHE A 68 -3.31 -0.21 21.96
CA PHE A 68 -2.96 -0.46 20.56
C PHE A 68 -2.70 -1.96 20.32
N PRO A 69 -3.25 -2.54 19.24
CA PRO A 69 -3.13 -3.96 18.98
C PRO A 69 -1.68 -4.37 18.69
N PHE A 70 -1.34 -5.63 18.98
CA PHE A 70 -0.04 -6.17 18.62
C PHE A 70 0.08 -6.32 17.10
N VAL A 71 1.18 -5.80 16.55
CA VAL A 71 1.52 -5.90 15.13
C VAL A 71 2.84 -6.63 14.98
N SER A 72 2.87 -7.64 14.10
CA SER A 72 4.08 -8.45 13.91
C SER A 72 5.23 -7.62 13.34
N GLY A 73 6.43 -7.79 13.87
CA GLY A 73 7.65 -7.20 13.31
C GLY A 73 7.88 -7.67 11.87
N LEU A 74 8.41 -6.80 11.01
CA LEU A 74 8.68 -7.06 9.59
C LEU A 74 7.44 -7.32 8.72
N SER A 75 6.23 -7.18 9.25
CA SER A 75 5.00 -7.23 8.46
C SER A 75 4.68 -5.86 7.83
N LEU A 76 4.08 -5.90 6.65
CA LEU A 76 3.49 -4.71 6.02
C LEU A 76 2.06 -4.53 6.56
N ASN A 77 1.77 -3.35 7.12
CA ASN A 77 0.47 -3.02 7.68
C ASN A 77 -0.04 -1.74 7.01
N LEU A 78 -1.35 -1.70 6.76
CA LEU A 78 -2.02 -0.54 6.18
C LEU A 78 -2.90 0.13 7.24
N ALA A 79 -2.54 1.35 7.63
CA ALA A 79 -3.40 2.20 8.45
C ALA A 79 -4.31 3.03 7.53
N THR A 80 -5.60 3.01 7.78
CA THR A 80 -6.59 3.78 7.02
C THR A 80 -7.50 4.56 7.97
N THR A 81 -7.84 5.79 7.58
CA THR A 81 -8.84 6.59 8.31
C THR A 81 -10.17 6.42 7.61
N VAL A 82 -11.20 6.05 8.38
CA VAL A 82 -12.58 5.94 7.90
C VAL A 82 -13.34 7.15 8.40
N LYS A 83 -14.14 7.78 7.53
CA LYS A 83 -15.05 8.87 7.89
C LYS A 83 -16.49 8.39 7.74
N SER A 84 -17.31 8.55 8.77
CA SER A 84 -18.75 8.31 8.65
C SER A 84 -19.41 9.40 7.80
N PRO A 85 -20.33 9.04 6.88
CA PRO A 85 -21.04 10.02 6.05
C PRO A 85 -21.88 11.02 6.86
N ASP A 86 -22.37 10.60 8.03
CA ASP A 86 -23.26 11.37 8.89
C ASP A 86 -22.53 12.20 9.96
N ASP A 87 -21.21 12.08 10.09
CA ASP A 87 -20.43 12.88 11.03
C ASP A 87 -19.97 14.20 10.39
N GLY A 88 -20.75 15.24 10.68
CA GLY A 88 -20.40 16.64 10.46
C GLY A 88 -19.36 17.19 11.44
N GLY A 89 -18.49 16.37 12.04
CA GLY A 89 -17.49 16.80 13.00
C GLY A 89 -16.32 15.84 13.13
N GLU A 90 -15.12 16.40 13.25
CA GLU A 90 -13.87 15.68 13.51
C GLU A 90 -13.92 15.01 14.89
N HIS A 91 -13.66 13.70 14.93
CA HIS A 91 -13.09 13.00 16.07
C HIS A 91 -12.09 11.95 15.59
#